data_AF-A0A329P1F4-F1
#
_entry.id   AF-A0A329P1F4-F1
#
_cell.length_a   1.000
_cell.length_b   1.000
_cell.length_c   1.000
_cell.angle_alpha   90.00
_cell.angle_beta   90.00
_cell.angle_gamma   90.00
#
_symmetry.space_group_name_H-M   'P 1'
#
loop_
_entity.id
_entity.type
_entity.pdbx_description
1 polymer ?
#
loop_
_entity_poly.entity_id
_entity_poly.type
_entity_poly.pdbx_seq_one_letter_code
_entity_poly.pdbx_strand_id
1 'polypeptide(L)'
;MEVFRYRLKTIAAPFVAGIPGLFVFSVLPFFLVGRGQIHHFGDFPLIAKLCLLWLPAIGCAALIFNIRRWRPIGVDDFGVRAYFFGRPIKIIPWKSITIIERRRQFDPVFSGYRHVYFIRNPETYIRFEDGLNNLDDLLREINERARKHGIDLLEVDRGLDVRRKLLPALTDSEQRRDLIKFGARKRLNSL
;
A
#
# COMPACT_ATOMS: atom_id res chain seq x y z
N MET A 1 3.47 -22.32 -10.34
CA MET A 1 2.86 -21.13 -9.72
C MET A 1 3.86 -20.55 -8.74
N GLU A 2 4.47 -19.42 -9.08
CA GLU A 2 5.42 -18.76 -8.19
C GLU A 2 4.70 -17.74 -7.31
N VAL A 3 4.97 -17.77 -6.00
CA VAL A 3 4.36 -16.87 -5.01
C VAL A 3 5.44 -16.03 -4.35
N PHE A 4 5.36 -14.73 -4.54
CA PHE A 4 6.33 -13.75 -4.06
C PHE A 4 5.84 -13.12 -2.75
N ARG A 5 6.69 -13.11 -1.73
CA ARG A 5 6.35 -12.73 -0.34
C ARG A 5 7.22 -11.55 0.13
N TYR A 6 6.73 -10.74 1.06
CA TYR A 6 7.49 -9.64 1.68
C TYR A 6 8.49 -10.13 2.73
N ARG A 7 9.60 -9.40 2.96
CA ARG A 7 10.55 -9.69 4.04
C ARG A 7 9.89 -9.41 5.38
N LEU A 8 9.99 -10.38 6.29
CA LEU A 8 9.50 -10.22 7.67
C LEU A 8 10.09 -8.98 8.34
N LYS A 9 11.37 -8.64 8.08
CA LYS A 9 12.01 -7.42 8.63
C LYS A 9 11.34 -6.11 8.20
N THR A 10 10.83 -6.04 6.96
CA THR A 10 10.16 -4.85 6.41
C THR A 10 8.74 -4.67 6.97
N ILE A 11 8.07 -5.78 7.30
CA ILE A 11 6.75 -5.78 7.92
C ILE A 11 6.84 -5.62 9.44
N ALA A 12 7.85 -6.22 10.08
CA ALA A 12 7.97 -6.31 11.52
C ALA A 12 8.27 -4.97 12.21
N ALA A 13 9.03 -4.06 11.61
CA ALA A 13 9.40 -2.81 12.28
C ALA A 13 8.17 -1.95 12.72
N PRO A 14 7.16 -1.69 11.86
CA PRO A 14 5.94 -1.00 12.29
C PRO A 14 4.96 -1.92 13.06
N PHE A 15 4.93 -3.24 12.82
CA PHE A 15 4.03 -4.18 13.51
C PHE A 15 4.46 -4.48 14.95
N VAL A 16 5.75 -4.73 15.18
CA VAL A 16 6.33 -5.13 16.48
C VAL A 16 6.43 -3.94 17.42
N ALA A 17 6.59 -2.70 16.93
CA ALA A 17 6.55 -1.51 17.76
C ALA A 17 5.11 -0.98 17.98
N GLY A 18 4.25 -1.04 16.96
CA GLY A 18 2.93 -0.39 17.00
C GLY A 18 1.83 -1.20 17.71
N ILE A 19 1.78 -2.53 17.51
CA ILE A 19 0.68 -3.36 18.04
C ILE A 19 0.82 -3.60 19.54
N PRO A 20 2.01 -3.96 20.08
CA PRO A 20 2.20 -4.04 21.53
C PRO A 20 2.04 -2.67 22.19
N GLY A 21 2.51 -1.59 21.55
CA GLY A 21 2.31 -0.23 22.04
C GLY A 21 0.82 0.14 22.17
N LEU A 22 0.01 -0.12 21.14
CA LEU A 22 -1.44 0.11 21.18
C LEU A 22 -2.16 -0.78 22.19
N PHE A 23 -1.71 -2.03 22.37
CA PHE A 23 -2.26 -2.95 23.35
C PHE A 23 -1.90 -2.55 24.80
N VAL A 24 -0.66 -2.10 25.03
CA VAL A 24 -0.25 -1.55 26.33
C VAL A 24 -1.03 -0.27 26.62
N PHE A 25 -1.16 0.66 25.65
CA PHE A 25 -1.93 1.89 25.84
C PHE A 25 -3.43 1.66 26.05
N SER A 26 -4.01 0.61 25.44
CA SER A 26 -5.42 0.28 25.64
C SER A 26 -5.69 -0.49 26.93
N VAL A 27 -4.74 -1.32 27.41
CA VAL A 27 -4.92 -2.17 28.60
C VAL A 27 -4.41 -1.51 29.89
N LEU A 28 -3.36 -0.70 29.82
CA LEU A 28 -2.75 -0.04 30.98
C LEU A 28 -3.76 0.78 31.82
N PRO A 29 -4.69 1.56 31.24
CA PRO A 29 -5.68 2.29 32.04
C PRO A 29 -6.66 1.36 32.77
N PHE A 30 -7.09 0.26 32.14
CA PHE A 30 -7.94 -0.73 32.81
C PHE A 30 -7.19 -1.46 33.93
N PHE A 31 -5.89 -1.73 33.72
CA PHE A 31 -5.04 -2.35 34.74
C PHE A 31 -4.79 -1.42 35.94
N LEU A 32 -4.54 -0.13 35.69
CA LEU A 32 -4.35 0.88 36.74
C LEU A 32 -5.62 1.15 37.54
N VAL A 33 -6.79 1.14 36.89
CA VAL A 33 -8.10 1.23 37.54
C VAL A 33 -8.38 -0.04 38.37
N GLY A 34 -8.11 -1.23 37.82
CA GLY A 34 -8.28 -2.49 38.54
C GLY A 34 -7.36 -2.66 39.76
N ARG A 35 -6.24 -1.94 39.81
CA ARG A 35 -5.33 -1.88 40.98
C ARG A 35 -5.62 -0.74 41.95
N GLY A 36 -6.67 0.06 41.72
CA GLY A 36 -7.04 1.15 42.61
C GLY A 36 -6.05 2.33 42.64
N GLN A 37 -5.12 2.42 41.69
CA GLN A 37 -4.23 3.58 41.55
C GLN A 37 -4.93 4.77 40.90
N ILE A 38 -6.09 4.52 40.28
CA ILE A 38 -7.02 5.52 39.75
C ILE A 38 -8.38 5.18 40.35
N HIS A 39 -8.95 6.10 41.12
CA HIS A 39 -10.14 5.82 41.93
C HIS A 39 -11.39 5.64 41.06
N HIS A 40 -11.56 6.44 39.99
CA HIS A 40 -12.65 6.27 39.04
C HIS A 40 -12.22 6.53 37.59
N PHE A 41 -12.75 5.73 36.65
CA PHE A 41 -12.69 6.05 35.20
C PHE A 41 -13.36 7.40 34.89
N GLY A 42 -14.14 7.93 35.85
CA GLY A 42 -14.71 9.27 35.90
C GLY A 42 -13.70 10.40 35.78
N ASP A 43 -12.50 10.22 36.33
CA ASP A 43 -11.52 11.30 36.56
C ASP A 43 -10.69 11.63 35.31
N PHE A 44 -10.74 10.76 34.30
CA PHE A 44 -10.12 11.03 33.02
C PHE A 44 -10.86 12.14 32.27
N PRO A 45 -10.16 13.05 31.59
CA PRO A 45 -10.78 13.96 30.63
C PRO A 45 -11.62 13.16 29.63
N LEU A 46 -12.78 13.69 29.23
CA LEU A 46 -13.68 13.04 28.26
C LEU A 46 -12.92 12.59 27.00
N ILE A 47 -11.97 13.42 26.53
CA ILE A 47 -11.10 13.14 25.39
C ILE A 47 -10.30 11.84 25.60
N ALA A 48 -9.73 11.62 26.79
CA ALA A 48 -8.96 10.41 27.09
C ALA A 48 -9.83 9.15 27.07
N LYS A 49 -11.06 9.22 27.59
CA LYS A 49 -12.01 8.08 27.57
C LYS A 49 -12.41 7.73 26.12
N LEU A 50 -12.70 8.74 25.31
CA LEU A 50 -13.01 8.55 23.89
C LEU A 50 -11.80 7.96 23.14
N CYS A 51 -10.60 8.46 23.37
CA CYS A 51 -9.38 7.90 22.77
C CYS A 51 -9.20 6.42 23.13
N LEU A 52 -9.38 6.04 24.41
CA LEU A 52 -9.25 4.65 24.85
C LEU A 52 -10.29 3.71 24.23
N LEU A 53 -11.52 4.19 24.01
CA LEU A 53 -12.56 3.42 23.34
C LEU A 53 -12.25 3.18 21.85
N TRP A 54 -11.69 4.20 21.18
CA TRP A 54 -11.44 4.15 19.73
C TRP A 54 -10.07 3.59 19.34
N LEU A 55 -9.09 3.59 20.24
CA LEU A 55 -7.73 3.08 20.00
C LEU A 55 -7.70 1.63 19.46
N PRO A 56 -8.48 0.67 20.00
CA PRO A 56 -8.57 -0.68 19.44
C PRO A 56 -9.12 -0.69 18.00
N ALA A 57 -10.15 0.10 17.72
CA ALA A 57 -10.75 0.18 16.39
C ALA A 57 -9.77 0.79 15.37
N ILE A 58 -9.05 1.85 15.76
CA ILE A 58 -7.99 2.49 14.97
C ILE A 58 -6.85 1.49 14.73
N GLY A 59 -6.42 0.76 15.76
CA GLY A 59 -5.40 -0.28 15.67
C GLY A 59 -5.79 -1.40 14.71
N CYS A 60 -7.02 -1.92 14.81
CA CYS A 60 -7.56 -2.91 13.89
C CYS A 60 -7.64 -2.38 12.45
N ALA A 61 -8.11 -1.15 12.25
CA ALA A 61 -8.16 -0.52 10.93
C ALA A 61 -6.76 -0.36 10.33
N ALA A 62 -5.78 0.08 11.12
CA ALA A 62 -4.38 0.19 10.71
C ALA A 62 -3.76 -1.18 10.37
N LEU A 63 -4.09 -2.22 11.15
CA LEU A 63 -3.66 -3.59 10.89
C LEU A 63 -4.22 -4.09 9.55
N ILE A 64 -5.53 -3.97 9.34
CA ILE A 64 -6.19 -4.38 8.09
C ILE A 64 -5.62 -3.63 6.90
N PHE A 65 -5.41 -2.32 7.04
CA PHE A 65 -4.80 -1.49 5.99
C PHE A 65 -3.39 -1.98 5.63
N ASN A 66 -2.55 -2.26 6.63
CA ASN A 66 -1.21 -2.76 6.41
C ASN A 66 -1.21 -4.17 5.81
N ILE A 67 -2.05 -5.10 6.25
CA ILE A 67 -2.09 -6.43 5.66
C ILE A 67 -2.58 -6.36 4.19
N ARG A 68 -3.53 -5.47 3.89
CA ARG A 68 -3.95 -5.22 2.50
C ARG A 68 -2.84 -4.62 1.64
N ARG A 69 -1.95 -3.81 2.23
CA ARG A 69 -0.77 -3.22 1.58
C ARG A 69 0.31 -4.26 1.32
N TRP A 70 0.61 -5.11 2.30
CA TRP A 70 1.76 -6.03 2.32
C TRP A 70 1.36 -7.49 2.06
N ARG A 71 0.61 -7.74 1.00
CA ARG A 71 0.09 -9.08 0.65
C ARG A 71 0.92 -9.82 -0.41
N PRO A 72 1.13 -11.14 -0.29
CA PRO A 72 1.83 -11.90 -1.31
C PRO A 72 1.14 -11.82 -2.67
N ILE A 73 1.95 -11.79 -3.73
CA ILE A 73 1.49 -11.78 -5.12
C ILE A 73 1.98 -13.05 -5.77
N GLY A 74 1.12 -13.73 -6.51
CA GLY A 74 1.50 -14.88 -7.33
C GLY A 74 1.14 -14.64 -8.78
N VAL A 75 1.97 -15.20 -9.65
CA VAL A 75 1.80 -15.12 -11.10
C VAL A 75 1.79 -16.54 -11.66
N ASP A 76 0.82 -16.81 -12.53
CA ASP A 76 0.68 -18.07 -13.23
C ASP A 76 0.21 -17.85 -14.68
N ASP A 77 -0.02 -18.92 -15.41
CA ASP A 77 -0.51 -18.86 -16.80
C ASP A 77 -1.93 -18.28 -16.93
N PHE A 78 -2.71 -18.29 -15.84
CA PHE A 78 -4.08 -17.80 -15.85
C PHE A 78 -4.15 -16.29 -15.62
N GLY A 79 -3.34 -15.76 -14.69
CA GLY A 79 -3.34 -14.35 -14.35
C GLY A 79 -2.44 -14.00 -13.18
N VAL A 80 -2.81 -12.90 -12.53
CA VAL A 80 -2.12 -12.42 -11.33
C VAL A 80 -3.05 -12.53 -10.13
N ARG A 81 -2.54 -13.09 -9.03
CA ARG A 81 -3.29 -13.36 -7.81
C ARG A 81 -2.69 -12.60 -6.63
N ALA A 82 -3.54 -12.08 -5.76
CA ALA A 82 -3.14 -11.56 -4.47
C ALA A 82 -3.68 -12.45 -3.35
N TYR A 83 -2.83 -12.79 -2.38
CA TYR A 83 -3.15 -13.75 -1.34
C TYR A 83 -3.34 -13.10 0.03
N PHE A 84 -4.14 -13.73 0.89
CA PHE A 84 -4.30 -13.37 2.29
C PHE A 84 -4.37 -14.67 3.09
N PHE A 85 -3.46 -14.85 4.06
CA PHE A 85 -3.30 -16.12 4.81
C PHE A 85 -3.31 -17.38 3.93
N GLY A 86 -2.54 -17.35 2.83
CA GLY A 86 -2.41 -18.48 1.90
C GLY A 86 -3.58 -18.69 0.93
N ARG A 87 -4.68 -17.94 1.06
CA ARG A 87 -5.83 -18.04 0.15
C ARG A 87 -5.84 -16.89 -0.86
N PRO A 88 -6.15 -17.13 -2.15
CA PRO A 88 -6.29 -16.06 -3.13
C PRO A 88 -7.55 -15.24 -2.83
N ILE A 89 -7.39 -13.93 -2.61
CA ILE A 89 -8.51 -13.01 -2.34
C ILE A 89 -8.87 -12.16 -3.55
N LYS A 90 -7.93 -12.00 -4.48
CA LYS A 90 -8.13 -11.30 -5.75
C LYS A 90 -7.39 -12.04 -6.83
N ILE A 91 -8.03 -12.18 -7.98
CA ILE A 91 -7.46 -12.80 -9.17
C ILE A 91 -7.82 -11.89 -10.33
N ILE A 92 -6.83 -11.54 -11.15
CA ILE A 92 -7.03 -10.81 -12.39
C ILE A 92 -6.48 -11.68 -13.51
N PRO A 93 -7.34 -12.33 -14.32
CA PRO A 93 -6.92 -13.10 -15.47
C PRO A 93 -6.15 -12.23 -16.46
N TRP A 94 -5.10 -12.77 -17.10
CA TRP A 94 -4.26 -12.02 -18.05
C TRP A 94 -5.08 -11.34 -19.15
N LYS A 95 -6.05 -12.06 -19.72
CA LYS A 95 -6.95 -11.57 -20.78
C LYS A 95 -7.82 -10.38 -20.35
N SER A 96 -8.03 -10.18 -19.06
CA SER A 96 -8.86 -9.09 -18.52
C SER A 96 -8.04 -7.86 -18.12
N ILE A 97 -6.72 -7.97 -18.06
CA ILE A 97 -5.86 -6.85 -17.64
C ILE A 97 -5.91 -5.78 -18.72
N THR A 98 -6.31 -4.57 -18.31
CA THR A 98 -6.37 -3.41 -19.19
C THR A 98 -5.09 -2.60 -19.15
N ILE A 99 -4.43 -2.53 -18.00
CA ILE A 99 -3.20 -1.75 -17.82
C ILE A 99 -2.38 -2.25 -16.64
N ILE A 100 -1.07 -2.18 -16.79
CA ILE A 100 -0.10 -2.37 -15.72
C ILE A 100 0.64 -1.04 -15.52
N GLU A 101 0.58 -0.50 -14.31
CA GLU A 101 1.15 0.81 -13.99
C GLU A 101 2.26 0.67 -12.94
N ARG A 102 3.42 1.28 -13.21
CA ARG A 102 4.45 1.58 -12.21
C ARG A 102 4.32 3.05 -11.81
N ARG A 103 4.05 3.32 -10.54
CA ARG A 103 3.92 4.68 -10.02
C ARG A 103 5.08 5.04 -9.11
N ARG A 104 5.83 6.10 -9.44
CA ARG A 104 6.80 6.72 -8.54
C ARG A 104 6.09 7.81 -7.73
N GLN A 105 6.17 7.75 -6.41
CA GLN A 105 5.56 8.75 -5.53
C GLN A 105 6.44 9.03 -4.30
N PHE A 106 6.36 10.25 -3.77
CA PHE A 106 7.02 10.60 -2.52
C PHE A 106 6.23 10.02 -1.34
N ASP A 107 6.89 9.23 -0.50
CA ASP A 107 6.35 8.71 0.75
C ASP A 107 6.78 9.65 1.89
N PRO A 108 5.86 10.44 2.47
CA PRO A 108 6.19 11.39 3.52
C PRO A 108 6.66 10.70 4.81
N VAL A 109 6.21 9.46 5.05
CA VAL A 109 6.55 8.71 6.28
C VAL A 109 8.04 8.34 6.31
N PHE A 110 8.61 8.03 5.15
CA PHE A 110 10.01 7.64 5.02
C PHE A 110 10.87 8.72 4.35
N SER A 111 10.30 9.90 4.10
CA SER A 111 10.95 11.04 3.44
C SER A 111 11.73 10.64 2.17
N GLY A 112 11.14 9.77 1.35
CA GLY A 112 11.81 9.20 0.18
C GLY A 112 10.85 8.83 -0.94
N TYR A 113 11.39 8.54 -2.12
CA TYR A 113 10.59 8.04 -3.24
C TYR A 113 10.37 6.55 -3.12
N ARG A 114 9.16 6.11 -3.46
CA ARG A 114 8.77 4.70 -3.54
C ARG A 114 8.07 4.38 -4.85
N HIS A 115 8.19 3.13 -5.25
CA HIS A 115 7.47 2.60 -6.39
C HIS A 115 6.27 1.76 -5.92
N VAL A 116 5.11 2.04 -6.50
CA VAL A 116 3.87 1.32 -6.29
C VAL A 116 3.38 0.80 -7.63
N TYR A 117 3.12 -0.49 -7.69
CA TYR A 117 2.72 -1.18 -8.89
C TYR A 117 1.22 -1.47 -8.84
N PHE A 118 0.53 -1.30 -9.97
CA PHE A 118 -0.89 -1.57 -10.11
C PHE A 118 -1.12 -2.44 -11.33
N ILE A 119 -1.87 -3.52 -11.15
CA ILE A 119 -2.40 -4.35 -12.23
C ILE A 119 -3.92 -4.18 -12.18
N ARG A 120 -4.51 -3.68 -13.26
CA ARG A 120 -5.92 -3.28 -13.29
C ARG A 120 -6.68 -4.07 -14.35
N ASN A 121 -7.93 -4.39 -14.03
CA ASN A 121 -8.97 -4.68 -15.01
C ASN A 121 -10.13 -3.69 -14.78
N PRO A 122 -11.24 -3.74 -15.55
CA PRO A 122 -12.36 -2.81 -15.36
C PRO A 122 -13.02 -2.89 -13.97
N GLU A 123 -12.96 -4.06 -13.32
CA GLU A 123 -13.70 -4.33 -12.08
C GLU A 123 -12.87 -4.13 -10.80
N THR A 124 -11.55 -4.36 -10.88
CA THR A 124 -10.68 -4.43 -9.72
C THR A 124 -9.22 -4.12 -10.05
N TYR A 125 -8.42 -4.04 -8.99
CA TYR A 125 -6.97 -3.88 -9.11
C TYR A 125 -6.22 -4.66 -8.03
N ILE A 126 -5.02 -5.07 -8.41
CA ILE A 126 -3.98 -5.60 -7.53
C ILE A 126 -2.90 -4.53 -7.41
N ARG A 127 -2.72 -4.00 -6.19
CA ARG A 127 -1.62 -3.12 -5.80
C ARG A 127 -0.56 -3.90 -5.02
N PHE A 128 0.71 -3.61 -5.29
CA PHE A 128 1.86 -4.05 -4.50
C PHE A 128 2.98 -2.98 -4.54
N GLU A 129 3.95 -3.07 -3.63
CA GLU A 129 4.98 -2.04 -3.41
C GLU A 129 6.40 -2.63 -3.51
N ASP A 130 7.38 -1.73 -3.62
CA ASP A 130 8.80 -2.06 -3.78
C ASP A 130 9.45 -2.83 -2.62
N GLY A 131 8.79 -2.96 -1.47
CA GLY A 131 9.30 -3.74 -0.34
C GLY A 131 9.19 -5.28 -0.48
N LEU A 132 8.64 -5.80 -1.59
CA LEU A 132 8.43 -7.23 -1.82
C LEU A 132 9.76 -7.96 -2.02
N ASN A 133 9.93 -9.17 -1.46
CA ASN A 133 11.11 -9.95 -1.79
C ASN A 133 11.01 -10.47 -3.21
N ASN A 134 12.16 -10.57 -3.87
CA ASN A 134 12.27 -11.03 -5.25
C ASN A 134 11.33 -10.22 -6.16
N LEU A 135 11.19 -8.92 -5.87
CA LEU A 135 10.41 -8.00 -6.69
C LEU A 135 10.91 -8.02 -8.13
N ASP A 136 12.22 -8.06 -8.34
CA ASP A 136 12.81 -8.09 -9.68
C ASP A 136 12.36 -9.31 -10.48
N ASP A 137 12.32 -10.49 -9.85
CA ASP A 137 11.83 -11.72 -10.48
C ASP A 137 10.32 -11.64 -10.78
N LEU A 138 9.52 -11.11 -9.84
CA LEU A 138 8.10 -10.87 -10.05
C LEU A 138 7.85 -9.91 -11.22
N LEU A 139 8.59 -8.81 -11.27
CA LEU A 139 8.47 -7.81 -12.33
C LEU A 139 8.93 -8.37 -13.67
N ARG A 140 9.98 -9.19 -13.70
CA ARG A 140 10.43 -9.89 -14.91
C ARG A 140 9.32 -10.79 -15.43
N GLU A 141 8.74 -11.65 -14.59
CA GLU A 141 7.64 -12.53 -14.97
C GLU A 141 6.42 -11.72 -15.45
N ILE A 142 6.02 -10.67 -14.73
CA ILE A 142 4.91 -9.80 -15.15
C ILE A 142 5.19 -9.16 -16.51
N ASN A 143 6.39 -8.66 -16.75
CA ASN A 143 6.74 -8.01 -18.01
C ASN A 143 6.72 -9.01 -19.18
N GLU A 144 7.27 -10.21 -19.00
CA GLU A 144 7.25 -11.27 -20.01
C GLU A 144 5.82 -11.66 -20.39
N ARG A 145 4.96 -11.84 -19.37
CA ARG A 145 3.54 -12.15 -19.57
C ARG A 145 2.78 -10.99 -20.20
N ALA A 146 3.03 -9.76 -19.76
CA ALA A 146 2.41 -8.56 -20.32
C ALA A 146 2.72 -8.43 -21.82
N ARG A 147 3.99 -8.64 -22.23
CA ARG A 147 4.38 -8.67 -23.64
C ARG A 147 3.64 -9.76 -24.41
N LYS A 148 3.57 -10.99 -23.86
CA LYS A 148 2.87 -12.12 -24.49
C LYS A 148 1.38 -11.83 -24.73
N HIS A 149 0.76 -11.07 -23.85
CA HIS A 149 -0.66 -10.73 -23.92
C HIS A 149 -0.94 -9.36 -24.58
N GLY A 150 0.08 -8.64 -25.05
CA GLY A 150 -0.08 -7.30 -25.65
C GLY A 150 -0.60 -6.25 -24.66
N ILE A 151 -0.24 -6.36 -23.38
CA ILE A 151 -0.69 -5.44 -22.32
C ILE A 151 0.30 -4.27 -22.21
N ASP A 152 -0.24 -3.05 -22.28
CA ASP A 152 0.55 -1.83 -22.12
C ASP A 152 1.10 -1.67 -20.69
N LEU A 153 2.39 -1.34 -20.62
CA LEU A 153 3.07 -0.93 -19.39
C LEU A 153 3.13 0.60 -19.33
N LEU A 154 2.65 1.18 -18.23
CA LEU A 154 2.62 2.62 -18.01
C LEU A 154 3.49 3.01 -16.82
N GLU A 155 4.37 3.98 -17.00
CA GLU A 155 5.05 4.65 -15.90
C GLU A 155 4.33 5.96 -15.55
N VAL A 156 4.09 6.18 -14.26
CA VAL A 156 3.44 7.37 -13.73
C VAL A 156 4.32 8.00 -12.67
N ASP A 157 4.85 9.18 -12.95
CA ASP A 157 5.67 9.93 -12.00
C ASP A 157 4.83 10.99 -11.28
N ARG A 158 4.69 10.81 -9.96
CA ARG A 158 4.05 11.75 -9.03
C ARG A 158 5.06 12.38 -8.07
N GLY A 159 6.33 12.33 -8.42
CA GLY A 159 7.40 12.88 -7.63
C GLY A 159 7.28 14.39 -7.44
N LEU A 160 7.73 14.87 -6.29
CA LEU A 160 7.72 16.30 -5.97
C LEU A 160 8.68 17.07 -6.89
N ASP A 161 9.79 16.44 -7.25
CA ASP A 161 10.76 16.92 -8.24
C ASP A 161 10.12 17.14 -9.63
N VAL A 162 9.39 16.15 -10.14
CA VAL A 162 8.71 16.24 -11.44
C VAL A 162 7.65 17.33 -11.43
N ARG A 163 6.87 17.41 -10.34
CA ARG A 163 5.88 18.49 -10.18
C ARG A 163 6.53 19.87 -10.16
N ARG A 164 7.61 20.05 -9.39
CA ARG A 164 8.35 21.33 -9.33
C ARG A 164 8.93 21.73 -10.68
N LYS A 165 9.36 20.76 -11.49
CA LYS A 165 9.91 21.00 -12.83
C LYS A 165 8.83 21.34 -13.86
N LEU A 166 7.72 20.60 -13.86
CA LEU A 166 6.71 20.70 -14.93
C LEU A 166 5.61 21.73 -14.65
N LEU A 167 5.22 21.95 -13.39
CA LEU A 167 4.15 22.90 -13.06
C LEU A 167 4.41 24.34 -13.55
N PRO A 168 5.63 24.90 -13.42
CA PRO A 168 5.91 26.26 -13.91
C PRO A 168 5.81 26.38 -15.43
N ALA A 169 6.07 25.28 -16.17
CA ALA A 169 6.04 25.25 -17.63
C ALA A 169 4.62 25.11 -18.21
N LEU A 170 3.65 24.64 -17.41
CA LEU A 170 2.27 24.53 -17.84
C LEU A 170 1.56 25.87 -17.64
N THR A 171 1.01 26.45 -18.71
CA THR A 171 0.20 27.68 -18.62
C THR A 171 -1.26 27.37 -18.32
N ASP A 172 -1.76 26.23 -18.80
CA ASP A 172 -3.15 25.82 -18.67
C ASP A 172 -3.46 25.24 -17.28
N SER A 173 -4.54 25.76 -16.67
CA SER A 173 -5.04 25.32 -15.37
C SER A 173 -5.53 23.88 -15.36
N GLU A 174 -6.07 23.38 -16.47
CA GLU A 174 -6.56 22.00 -16.57
C GLU A 174 -5.38 21.03 -16.60
N GLN A 175 -4.37 21.29 -17.44
CA GLN A 175 -3.13 20.52 -17.49
C GLN A 175 -2.39 20.49 -16.14
N ARG A 176 -2.39 21.60 -15.41
CA ARG A 176 -1.83 21.66 -14.03
C ARG A 176 -2.60 20.74 -13.09
N ARG A 177 -3.94 20.80 -13.12
CA ARG A 177 -4.80 19.94 -12.29
C ARG A 177 -4.58 18.46 -12.61
N ASP A 178 -4.46 18.13 -13.88
CA ASP A 178 -4.22 16.77 -14.33
C ASP A 178 -2.84 16.25 -13.94
N LEU A 179 -1.79 17.06 -14.06
CA LEU A 179 -0.46 16.71 -13.59
C LEU A 179 -0.46 16.46 -12.07
N ILE A 180 -1.17 17.28 -11.29
CA ILE A 180 -1.28 17.09 -9.83
C ILE A 180 -2.05 15.81 -9.51
N LYS A 181 -3.21 15.59 -10.14
CA LYS A 181 -4.12 14.48 -9.83
C LYS A 181 -3.59 13.14 -10.33
N PHE A 182 -3.07 13.11 -11.55
CA PHE A 182 -2.71 11.89 -12.24
C PHE A 182 -1.21 11.62 -12.27
N GLY A 183 -0.38 12.65 -12.25
CA GLY A 183 1.08 12.54 -12.44
C GLY A 183 1.46 12.59 -13.91
N ALA A 184 2.76 12.74 -14.18
CA ALA A 184 3.31 12.66 -15.52
C ALA A 184 3.28 11.19 -15.98
N ARG A 185 2.73 10.93 -17.17
CA ARG A 185 2.55 9.56 -17.68
C ARG A 185 3.50 9.32 -18.85
N LYS A 186 4.16 8.16 -18.86
CA LYS A 186 5.02 7.71 -19.95
C LYS A 186 4.67 6.26 -20.26
N ARG A 187 4.30 5.96 -21.51
CA ARG A 187 4.16 4.57 -21.95
C ARG A 187 5.54 3.94 -22.07
N LEU A 188 5.70 2.78 -21.44
CA LEU A 188 6.88 1.95 -21.59
C LEU A 188 6.60 1.00 -22.76
N ASN A 189 6.68 1.52 -23.98
CA ASN A 189 6.62 0.66 -25.16
C ASN A 189 7.86 -0.24 -25.14
N SER A 190 7.63 -1.55 -25.08
CA SER A 190 8.58 -2.67 -25.27
C SER A 190 10.07 -2.27 -25.38
N LEU A 191 10.78 -2.30 -24.25
CA LEU A 191 12.19 -2.71 -24.25
C LEU A 191 12.23 -4.25 -24.29
#